data_AF-A0AA96LHB1-F1
#
_entry.id   AF-A0AA96LHB1-F1
#
_cell.length_a   1.000
_cell.length_b   1.000
_cell.length_c   1.000
_cell.angle_alpha   90.00
_cell.angle_beta   90.00
_cell.angle_gamma   90.00
#
_symmetry.space_group_name_H-M   'P 1'
#
loop_
_entity.id
_entity.type
_entity.pdbx_description
1 polymer ?
#
loop_
_entity_poly.entity_id
_entity_poly.type
_entity_poly.pdbx_seq_one_letter_code
_entity_poly.pdbx_strand_id
1 'polypeptide(L)' 'MQRWWWKVRFTVRGVMLPLICIQFVRTLIFPNPFDVFLLFVFFLLYLGFLFSLY' A
#
# COMPACT_ATOMS: atom_id res chain seq x y z
N MET A 1 -3.39 18.39 -18.42
CA MET A 1 -2.66 17.11 -18.33
C MET A 1 -2.85 16.41 -16.97
N GLN A 2 -4.06 16.30 -16.39
CA GLN A 2 -4.24 15.85 -14.99
C GLN A 2 -5.08 14.57 -14.82
N ARG A 3 -5.87 14.17 -15.83
CA ARG A 3 -6.72 12.96 -15.77
C ARG A 3 -5.93 11.65 -15.64
N TRP A 4 -4.75 11.58 -16.25
CA TRP A 4 -3.88 10.39 -16.20
C TRP A 4 -3.29 10.14 -14.82
N TRP A 5 -2.92 11.21 -14.10
CA TRP A 5 -2.33 11.13 -12.77
C TRP A 5 -3.29 10.56 -11.73
N TRP A 6 -4.56 10.96 -11.82
CA TRP A 6 -5.61 10.41 -10.97
C TRP A 6 -5.89 8.96 -11.30
N LYS A 7 -5.97 8.60 -12.59
CA LYS A 7 -6.20 7.21 -13.02
C LYS A 7 -5.11 6.27 -12.52
N VAL A 8 -3.85 6.68 -12.61
CA VAL A 8 -2.71 5.93 -12.08
C VAL A 8 -2.80 5.81 -10.56
N ARG A 9 -3.15 6.87 -9.81
CA ARG A 9 -3.35 6.76 -8.34
C ARG A 9 -4.44 5.75 -7.97
N PHE A 10 -5.56 5.73 -8.67
CA PHE A 10 -6.65 4.79 -8.39
C PHE A 10 -6.28 3.34 -8.75
N THR A 11 -5.61 3.12 -9.89
CA THR A 11 -5.11 1.80 -10.26
C THR A 11 -4.03 1.32 -9.30
N VAL A 12 -3.08 2.18 -8.93
CA VAL A 12 -2.03 1.87 -7.97
C VAL A 12 -2.63 1.55 -6.60
N ARG A 13 -3.68 2.25 -6.13
CA ARG A 13 -4.41 1.87 -4.92
C ARG A 13 -5.07 0.50 -5.01
N GLY A 14 -5.74 0.21 -6.13
CA GLY A 14 -6.40 -1.07 -6.35
C GLY A 14 -5.43 -2.26 -6.39
N VAL A 15 -4.17 -2.02 -6.78
CA VAL A 15 -3.12 -3.06 -6.87
C VAL A 15 -2.22 -3.08 -5.62
N MET A 16 -2.02 -1.96 -4.94
CA MET A 16 -1.24 -1.89 -3.69
C MET A 16 -1.90 -2.66 -2.56
N LEU A 17 -3.23 -2.59 -2.44
CA LEU A 17 -3.96 -3.29 -1.38
C LEU A 17 -3.75 -4.82 -1.43
N PRO A 18 -3.95 -5.52 -2.57
CA PRO A 18 -3.67 -6.95 -2.66
C PRO A 18 -2.18 -7.28 -2.51
N LEU A 19 -1.27 -6.42 -2.98
CA LEU A 19 0.17 -6.57 -2.76
C LEU A 19 0.54 -6.52 -1.26
N ILE A 20 -0.03 -5.58 -0.51
CA ILE A 20 0.16 -5.46 0.94
C ILE A 20 -0.41 -6.70 1.64
N CYS A 21 -1.58 -7.21 1.23
CA CYS A 21 -2.15 -8.44 1.81
C CYS A 21 -1.23 -9.65 1.58
N ILE A 22 -0.66 -9.81 0.38
CA ILE A 22 0.27 -10.91 0.08
C ILE A 22 1.57 -10.76 0.88
N GLN A 23 2.12 -9.54 0.98
CA GLN A 23 3.29 -9.26 1.81
C GLN A 23 3.03 -9.52 3.29
N PHE A 24 1.82 -9.23 3.78
CA PHE A 24 1.42 -9.50 5.16
C PHE A 24 1.40 -11.01 5.44
N VAL A 25 0.80 -11.79 4.55
CA VAL A 25 0.80 -13.26 4.65
C VAL A 25 2.22 -13.82 4.60
N ARG A 26 3.08 -13.29 3.72
CA ARG A 26 4.51 -13.67 3.65
C ARG A 26 5.26 -13.34 4.93
N THR A 27 5.04 -12.16 5.50
CA THR A 27 5.58 -11.74 6.80
C THR A 27 5.12 -12.68 7.92
N LEU A 28 3.87 -13.15 7.88
CA LEU A 28 3.31 -14.01 8.93
C LEU A 28 3.88 -15.44 8.87
N ILE A 29 4.21 -15.94 7.67
CA ILE A 29 4.83 -17.25 7.45
C ILE A 29 6.36 -17.20 7.66
N PHE A 30 7.01 -16.13 7.20
CA PHE A 30 8.46 -15.96 7.29
C PHE A 30 8.77 -14.54 7.77
N PRO A 31 8.80 -14.31 9.10
CA PRO A 31 8.92 -12.98 9.65
C PRO A 31 10.33 -12.44 9.39
N ASN A 32 10.41 -11.46 8.51
CA ASN A 32 11.58 -10.63 8.32
C ASN A 32 11.28 -9.25 8.90
N PRO A 33 12.05 -8.76 9.88
CA PRO A 33 11.81 -7.46 10.50
C PRO A 33 11.81 -6.30 9.49
N PHE A 34 12.54 -6.43 8.38
CA PHE A 34 12.52 -5.46 7.30
C PHE A 34 11.18 -5.43 6.54
N ASP A 35 10.61 -6.61 6.24
CA ASP A 35 9.30 -6.72 5.58
C ASP A 35 8.17 -6.15 6.45
N VAL A 36 8.21 -6.38 7.77
CA VAL A 36 7.23 -5.82 8.72
C VAL A 36 7.30 -4.29 8.75
N PHE A 37 8.53 -3.74 8.81
CA PHE A 37 8.73 -2.29 8.81
C PHE A 37 8.25 -1.64 7.51
N LEU A 38 8.58 -2.24 6.36
CA LEU A 38 8.11 -1.76 5.05
C LEU A 38 6.58 -1.77 4.97
N LEU A 39 5.97 -2.86 5.42
CA LEU A 39 4.52 -3.03 5.39
C LEU A 39 3.81 -1.98 6.25
N PHE A 40 4.36 -1.65 7.42
CA PHE A 40 3.87 -0.60 8.29
C PHE A 40 3.95 0.79 7.63
N VAL A 41 5.07 1.12 6.99
CA VAL A 41 5.23 2.39 6.26
C VAL A 41 4.27 2.50 5.08
N PHE A 42 4.12 1.43 4.29
CA PHE A 42 3.16 1.39 3.18
C PHE A 42 1.71 1.53 3.65
N PHE A 43 1.39 0.94 4.79
CA PHE A 43 0.07 1.07 5.42
C PHE A 43 -0.20 2.50 5.89
N LEU A 44 0.76 3.17 6.55
CA LEU A 44 0.63 4.57 6.95
C LEU A 44 0.49 5.51 5.74
N LEU A 45 1.28 5.30 4.69
CA LEU A 45 1.16 6.08 3.45
C LEU A 45 -0.21 5.91 2.80
N TYR A 46 -0.73 4.68 2.79
CA TYR A 46 -2.07 4.39 2.27
C TYR A 46 -3.16 5.10 3.09
N LEU A 47 -3.07 5.04 4.43
CA LEU A 47 -3.97 5.74 5.36
C LEU A 47 -3.88 7.26 5.22
N GLY A 48 -2.68 7.84 5.15
CA GLY A 48 -2.49 9.27 4.92
C GLY A 48 -3.07 9.73 3.59
N PHE A 49 -2.92 8.92 2.53
CA PHE A 49 -3.59 9.16 1.25
C PHE A 49 -5.11 9.02 1.34
N LEU A 50 -5.63 8.12 2.17
CA LEU A 50 -7.07 7.92 2.37
C LEU A 50 -7.68 9.12 3.09
N PHE A 51 -7.04 9.56 4.17
CA PHE A 51 -7.45 10.72 4.96
C PHE A 51 -7.26 12.04 4.22
N SER A 52 -6.23 12.19 3.37
CA SER A 52 -6.04 13.40 2.56
C SER A 52 -7.06 13.52 1.40
N LEU A 53 -7.78 12.45 1.08
CA LEU A 53 -8.80 12.42 0.02
C LEU A 53 -10.24 12.47 0.57
N TYR A 54 -10.42 12.37 1.89
CA TYR A 54 -11.71 12.45 2.57
C TYR A 54 -11.81 13.77 3.33
#